data_AF-A0A2V8TY23-F1
#
_entry.id   AF-A0A2V8TY23-F1
#
_cell.length_a   1.000
_cell.length_b   1.000
_cell.length_c   1.000
_cell.angle_alpha   90.00
_cell.angle_beta   90.00
_cell.angle_gamma   90.00
#
_symmetry.space_group_name_H-M   'P 1'
#
loop_
_entity.id
_entity.type
_entity.pdbx_description
1 polymer ?
#
loop_
_entity_poly.entity_id
_entity_poly.type
_entity_poly.pdbx_seq_one_letter_code
_entity_poly.pdbx_strand_id
1 'polypeptide(L)' 'MILADDGTFYLPISSDMPATGQNERLMKFAGDSVSIRGKVFERGGAHAAVIEEMNAEPAAR' A
#
# COMPACT_ATOMS: atom_id res chain seq x y z
N MET A 1 2.87 -6.25 0.61
CA MET A 1 2.16 -5.73 1.78
C MET A 1 2.82 -4.43 2.19
N ILE A 2 2.04 -3.47 2.67
CA ILE A 2 2.53 -2.17 3.11
C ILE A 2 2.41 -2.13 4.63
N LEU A 3 3.47 -1.71 5.31
CA LEU A 3 3.48 -1.43 6.74
C LEU A 3 3.50 0.08 6.91
N ALA A 4 2.46 0.64 7.54
CA ALA A 4 2.44 2.06 7.90
C ALA A 4 3.21 2.29 9.21
N ASP A 5 3.59 3.55 9.46
CA ASP A 5 4.37 3.95 10.64
C ASP A 5 3.66 3.66 11.97
N ASP A 6 2.32 3.60 11.95
CA ASP A 6 1.48 3.26 13.10
C ASP A 6 1.39 1.74 13.35
N GLY A 7 2.07 0.92 12.55
CA GLY A 7 2.06 -0.54 12.63
C GLY A 7 0.91 -1.20 11.85
N THR A 8 0.05 -0.43 11.17
CA THR A 8 -1.07 -0.98 10.39
C THR A 8 -0.58 -1.63 9.11
N PHE A 9 -1.10 -2.82 8.83
CA PHE A 9 -0.83 -3.54 7.59
C PHE A 9 -1.91 -3.28 6.55
N TYR A 10 -1.49 -2.79 5.38
CA TYR A 10 -2.36 -2.61 4.23
C TYR A 10 -2.06 -3.62 3.12
N LEU A 11 -3.11 -4.33 2.68
CA LEU A 11 -3.07 -5.18 1.50
C LEU A 11 -3.30 -4.33 0.25
N PRO A 12 -2.32 -4.17 -0.65
CA PRO A 12 -2.52 -3.42 -1.89
C PRO A 12 -3.45 -4.20 -2.84
N ILE A 13 -4.49 -3.54 -3.34
CA ILE A 13 -5.48 -4.14 -4.26
C ILE A 13 -5.73 -3.26 -5.48
N SER A 14 -6.21 -3.85 -6.58
CA SER A 14 -6.72 -3.12 -7.73
C SER A 14 -8.07 -2.46 -7.41
N SER A 15 -8.45 -1.46 -8.22
CA SER A 15 -9.77 -0.82 -8.12
C SER A 15 -10.88 -1.61 -8.82
N ASP A 16 -10.58 -2.76 -9.41
CA ASP A 16 -11.52 -3.56 -10.18
C ASP A 16 -12.47 -4.35 -9.27
N MET A 17 -13.57 -4.85 -9.85
CA MET A 17 -14.47 -5.79 -9.18
C MET A 17 -14.60 -7.07 -10.03
N PRO A 18 -14.11 -8.23 -9.55
CA PRO A 18 -13.41 -8.44 -8.28
C PRO A 18 -12.00 -7.82 -8.27
N ALA A 19 -11.56 -7.37 -7.10
CA ALA A 19 -10.23 -6.79 -6.92
C ALA A 19 -9.15 -7.86 -6.96
N THR A 20 -7.97 -7.50 -7.49
CA THR A 20 -6.78 -8.37 -7.52
C THR A 20 -5.65 -7.80 -6.68
N GLY A 21 -4.76 -8.66 -6.18
CA GLY A 21 -3.62 -8.24 -5.38
C GLY A 21 -2.60 -7.44 -6.20
N GLN A 22 -2.01 -6.40 -5.60
CA GLN A 22 -1.09 -5.48 -6.27
C GLN A 22 0.32 -5.48 -5.63
N ASN A 23 0.72 -6.60 -5.01
CA ASN A 23 2.04 -6.72 -4.37
C ASN A 23 3.22 -6.53 -5.33
N GLU A 24 3.09 -6.93 -6.59
CA GLU A 24 4.16 -6.79 -7.59
C GLU A 24 4.56 -5.32 -7.82
N ARG A 25 3.60 -4.38 -7.73
CA ARG A 25 3.87 -2.94 -7.87
C ARG A 25 4.77 -2.39 -6.75
N LEU A 26 4.85 -3.09 -5.63
CA LEU A 26 5.65 -2.71 -4.47
C LEU A 26 7.10 -3.18 -4.56
N MET A 27 7.42 -4.15 -5.44
CA MET A 27 8.76 -4.75 -5.48
C MET A 27 9.86 -3.73 -5.77
N LYS A 28 9.55 -2.68 -6.51
CA LYS A 28 10.47 -1.58 -6.82
C LYS A 28 10.81 -0.67 -5.64
N PHE A 29 10.12 -0.81 -4.51
CA PHE A 29 10.30 -0.05 -3.28
C PHE A 29 10.46 -0.96 -2.07
N ALA A 30 10.82 -2.23 -2.28
CA ALA A 30 10.92 -3.20 -1.19
C ALA A 30 12.06 -2.80 -0.23
N GLY A 31 11.70 -2.49 1.01
CA GLY A 31 12.63 -2.03 2.05
C GLY A 31 12.80 -0.51 2.12
N ASP A 32 12.21 0.24 1.19
CA ASP A 32 12.23 1.70 1.19
C ASP A 32 10.97 2.29 1.85
N SER A 33 11.10 3.51 2.37
CA SER A 33 9.94 4.32 2.77
C SER A 33 9.32 4.97 1.54
N VAL A 34 7.99 4.92 1.45
CA VAL A 34 7.22 5.51 0.36
C VAL A 34 6.02 6.26 0.90
N SER A 35 5.71 7.38 0.25
CA SER A 35 4.46 8.10 0.47
C SER A 35 3.42 7.55 -0.51
N ILE A 36 2.28 7.10 0.03
CA ILE A 36 1.19 6.51 -0.74
C ILE A 36 -0.07 7.35 -0.58
N ARG A 37 -0.73 7.63 -1.71
CA ARG A 37 -2.07 8.21 -1.73
C ARG A 37 -3.04 7.22 -2.35
N GLY A 38 -4.21 7.10 -1.75
CA GLY A 38 -5.25 6.22 -2.25
C GLY A 38 -6.43 6.06 -1.32
N LYS A 39 -7.16 4.96 -1.51
CA LYS A 39 -8.39 4.65 -0.76
C LYS A 39 -8.21 3.40 0.08
N VAL A 40 -8.57 3.50 1.35
CA VAL A 40 -8.57 2.38 2.29
C VAL A 40 -9.97 1.76 2.36
N PHE A 41 -10.01 0.44 2.35
CA PHE A 41 -11.19 -0.37 2.58
C PHE A 41 -10.95 -1.24 3.80
N GLU A 42 -11.85 -1.17 4.77
CA GLU A 42 -11.72 -1.93 6.02
C GLU A 42 -12.86 -2.94 6.13
N ARG A 43 -12.51 -4.19 6.46
CA ARG A 43 -13.50 -5.23 6.71
C ARG A 43 -12.97 -6.27 7.69
N GLY A 44 -13.65 -6.42 8.83
CA GLY A 44 -13.32 -7.45 9.82
C GLY A 44 -11.89 -7.35 10.37
N GLY A 45 -11.36 -6.13 10.50
CA GLY A 45 -9.99 -5.87 10.97
C GLY A 45 -8.89 -6.01 9.91
N ALA A 46 -9.25 -6.36 8.67
CA ALA A 46 -8.33 -6.29 7.54
C ALA A 46 -8.42 -4.91 6.87
N HIS A 47 -7.26 -4.36 6.50
CA HIS A 47 -7.15 -3.11 5.75
C HIS A 47 -6.63 -3.41 4.34
N ALA A 48 -7.40 -3.05 3.32
CA ALA A 48 -6.99 -3.10 1.92
C ALA A 48 -6.86 -1.68 1.38
N ALA A 49 -5.87 -1.44 0.51
CA ALA A 49 -5.62 -0.12 -0.04
C ALA A 49 -5.55 -0.17 -1.57
N VAL A 50 -6.38 0.64 -2.23
CA VAL A 50 -6.18 0.98 -3.64
C VAL A 50 -5.15 2.10 -3.69
N ILE A 51 -4.03 1.83 -4.37
CA ILE A 51 -2.94 2.80 -4.55
C ILE A 51 -3.21 3.62 -5.81
N GLU A 52 -3.51 4.90 -5.63
CA GLU A 52 -3.67 5.88 -6.71
C GLU A 52 -2.32 6.50 -7.09
N GLU A 53 -1.50 6.84 -6.10
CA GLU A 53 -0.17 7.44 -6.28
C GLU A 53 0.83 6.85 -5.28
N MET A 54 2.09 6.75 -5.68
CA MET A 54 3.18 6.28 -4.83
C MET A 54 4.48 6.98 -5.21
N ASN A 55 5.10 7.63 -4.22
CA ASN A 55 6.34 8.38 -4.38
C ASN A 55 7.38 7.84 -3.39
N ALA A 56 8.63 7.68 -3.84
CA ALA A 56 9.73 7.37 -2.93
C ALA A 56 9.90 8.53 -1.95
N GLU A 57 10.03 8.21 -0.66
CA GLU A 57 10.47 9.23 0.29
C GLU A 57 11.99 9.40 0.18
N PRO A 58 12.49 10.64 0.34
CA PRO A 58 13.93 10.83 0.45
C PRO A 58 14.43 10.01 1.64
N ALA A 59 15.42 9.14 1.40
CA ALA A 59 16.02 8.32 2.43
C ALA A 59 16.34 9.19 3.65
N ALA A 60 15.84 8.78 4.82
CA ALA A 60 16.19 9.42 6.08
C ALA A 60 17.72 9.40 6.21
N ARG A 61 18.33 10.59 6.17
CA ARG A 61 19.78 10.77 6.34
C ARG A 61 20.20 10.55 7.77
#